data_AF-A0A9E1N7T3-F1
#
_entry.id   AF-A0A9E1N7T3-F1
#
_cell.length_a   1.000
_cell.length_b   1.000
_cell.length_c   1.000
_cell.angle_alpha   90.00
_cell.angle_beta   90.00
_cell.angle_gamma   90.00
#
_symmetry.space_group_name_H-M   'P 1'
#
loop_
_entity.id
_entity.type
_entity.pdbx_description
1 polymer ?
#
loop_
_entity_poly.entity_id
_entity_poly.type
_entity_poly.pdbx_seq_one_letter_code
_entity_poly.pdbx_strand_id
1 'polypeptide(L)'
;MSKKDIHILIKLSRKCGESICDAGTFEEWQTKFLVMKWKYKGNAFAHKFPGSQKTSTINHQYSQMRKNLRASGLGPPNEYATEFTGSDEQRELLEELWLHLGTDDEGETPYGGDVGR
;
A
#
# COMPACT_ATOMS: atom_id res chain seq x y z
N MET A 1 -8.21 12.66 -14.35
CA MET A 1 -8.82 11.45 -13.74
C MET A 1 -7.80 10.32 -13.75
N SER A 2 -6.96 10.21 -12.72
CA SER A 2 -6.08 9.04 -12.56
C SER A 2 -6.96 7.82 -12.30
N LYS A 3 -7.06 6.93 -13.29
CA LYS A 3 -7.81 5.67 -13.15
C LYS A 3 -7.08 4.83 -12.09
N LYS A 4 -7.62 4.78 -10.87
CA LYS A 4 -7.16 3.85 -9.83
C LYS A 4 -7.25 2.43 -10.40
N ASP A 5 -6.11 1.80 -10.66
CA ASP A 5 -6.01 0.49 -11.30
C ASP A 5 -5.30 -0.47 -10.34
N ILE A 6 -6.04 -1.50 -9.92
CA ILE A 6 -5.52 -2.54 -9.03
C ILE A 6 -4.31 -3.24 -9.64
N HIS A 7 -4.24 -3.42 -10.98
CA HIS A 7 -3.09 -4.05 -11.61
C HIS A 7 -1.82 -3.20 -11.51
N ILE A 8 -1.94 -1.88 -11.64
CA ILE A 8 -0.82 -0.95 -11.46
C ILE A 8 -0.39 -0.96 -10.00
N LEU A 9 -1.36 -0.89 -9.08
CA LEU A 9 -1.08 -0.95 -7.64
C LEU A 9 -0.34 -2.24 -7.27
N ILE A 10 -0.78 -3.40 -7.76
CA ILE A 10 -0.10 -4.68 -7.53
C ILE A 10 1.34 -4.63 -8.06
N LYS A 11 1.56 -4.14 -9.30
CA LYS A 11 2.90 -4.04 -9.89
C LYS A 11 3.84 -3.14 -9.09
N LEU A 12 3.37 -1.97 -8.69
CA LEU A 12 4.15 -1.03 -7.87
C LEU A 12 4.46 -1.64 -6.50
N SER A 13 3.47 -2.27 -5.87
CA SER A 13 3.63 -2.96 -4.59
C SER A 13 4.69 -4.05 -4.69
N ARG A 14 4.64 -4.86 -5.76
CA ARG A 14 5.59 -5.95 -6.00
C ARG A 14 7.02 -5.43 -6.13
N LYS A 15 7.23 -4.40 -6.97
CA LYS A 15 8.54 -3.75 -7.14
C LYS A 15 9.06 -3.13 -5.83
N CYS A 16 8.19 -2.41 -5.13
CA CYS A 16 8.54 -1.78 -3.86
C CYS A 16 8.91 -2.84 -2.83
N GLY A 17 8.08 -3.87 -2.65
CA GLY A 17 8.32 -5.00 -1.77
C GLY A 17 9.62 -5.74 -2.06
N GLU A 18 9.86 -6.15 -3.30
CA GLU A 18 11.10 -6.83 -3.70
C GLU A 18 12.34 -5.99 -3.43
N SER A 19 12.25 -4.67 -3.62
CA SER A 19 13.37 -3.76 -3.41
C SER A 19 13.64 -3.45 -1.94
N ILE A 20 12.60 -3.22 -1.14
CA ILE A 20 12.74 -2.77 0.26
C ILE A 20 12.75 -3.91 1.28
N CYS A 21 12.22 -5.09 0.95
CA CYS A 21 12.06 -6.17 1.91
C CYS A 21 13.41 -6.70 2.43
N ASP A 22 13.36 -7.28 3.62
CA ASP A 22 14.48 -8.04 4.15
C ASP A 22 14.74 -9.25 3.23
N ALA A 23 16.01 -9.51 2.91
CA ALA A 23 16.40 -10.55 1.95
C ALA A 23 15.79 -11.92 2.31
N GLY A 24 15.08 -12.53 1.36
CA GLY A 24 14.42 -13.83 1.54
C GLY A 24 13.10 -13.80 2.33
N THR A 25 12.54 -12.62 2.62
CA THR A 25 11.25 -12.50 3.33
C THR A 25 10.06 -12.21 2.43
N PHE A 26 10.31 -11.85 1.17
CA PHE A 26 9.25 -11.63 0.19
C PHE A 26 8.57 -12.95 -0.18
N GLU A 27 7.27 -13.01 0.06
CA GLU A 27 6.43 -14.12 -0.32
C GLU A 27 5.19 -13.60 -1.05
N GLU A 28 4.95 -14.16 -2.22
CA GLU A 28 3.75 -13.92 -2.97
C GLU A 28 3.11 -15.25 -3.35
N TRP A 29 1.80 -15.37 -3.10
CA TRP A 29 1.04 -16.51 -3.59
C TRP A 29 -0.37 -16.10 -4.01
N GLN A 30 -0.85 -16.78 -5.05
CA GLN A 30 -2.18 -16.59 -5.59
C GLN A 30 -3.09 -17.74 -5.15
N THR A 31 -4.19 -17.39 -4.49
CA THR A 31 -5.27 -18.33 -4.15
C THR A 31 -6.57 -17.84 -4.80
N LYS A 32 -7.66 -17.72 -4.04
CA LYS A 32 -8.84 -16.92 -4.42
C LYS A 32 -8.57 -15.41 -4.36
N PHE A 33 -7.47 -15.03 -3.71
CA PHE A 33 -6.96 -13.68 -3.49
C PHE A 33 -5.46 -13.68 -3.82
N LEU A 34 -4.94 -12.58 -4.34
CA LEU A 34 -3.50 -12.39 -4.44
C LEU A 34 -3.00 -11.90 -3.08
N VAL A 35 -2.20 -12.71 -2.40
CA VAL A 35 -1.66 -12.39 -1.08
C VAL A 35 -0.18 -12.09 -1.23
N MET A 36 0.22 -10.97 -0.65
CA MET A 36 1.56 -10.44 -0.73
C MET A 36 2.05 -10.17 0.68
N LYS A 37 3.15 -10.80 1.07
CA LYS A 37 3.77 -10.64 2.38
C LYS A 37 5.24 -10.38 2.24
N TRP A 38 5.77 -9.52 3.10
CA TRP A 38 7.20 -9.32 3.25
C TRP A 38 7.49 -8.76 4.63
N LYS A 39 8.76 -8.73 5.03
CA LYS A 39 9.19 -8.02 6.23
C LYS A 39 10.07 -6.84 5.85
N TYR A 40 9.92 -5.76 6.59
CA TYR A 40 10.79 -4.59 6.50
C TYR A 40 11.26 -4.24 7.90
N LYS A 41 12.57 -4.34 8.16
CA LYS A 41 13.17 -4.04 9.48
C LYS A 41 12.49 -4.78 10.64
N GLY A 42 12.08 -6.04 10.40
CA GLY A 42 11.37 -6.85 11.39
C GLY A 42 9.86 -6.62 11.48
N ASN A 43 9.31 -5.60 10.82
CA ASN A 43 7.87 -5.39 10.72
C ASN A 43 7.28 -6.20 9.58
N ALA A 44 6.26 -7.01 9.87
CA ALA A 44 5.57 -7.79 8.85
C ALA A 44 4.55 -6.93 8.11
N PHE A 45 4.68 -6.90 6.79
CA PHE A 45 3.66 -6.44 5.87
C PHE A 45 2.89 -7.64 5.34
N ALA A 46 1.56 -7.53 5.34
CA ALA A 46 0.71 -8.52 4.71
C ALA A 46 -0.51 -7.83 4.08
N HIS A 47 -0.64 -7.94 2.77
CA HIS A 47 -1.78 -7.40 2.05
C HIS A 47 -2.46 -8.48 1.21
N LYS A 48 -3.77 -8.37 1.10
CA LYS A 48 -4.63 -9.33 0.38
C LYS A 48 -5.42 -8.56 -0.66
N PHE A 49 -5.01 -8.67 -1.92
CA PHE A 49 -5.74 -8.11 -3.03
C PHE A 49 -6.96 -9.00 -3.37
N PRO A 50 -8.15 -8.42 -3.56
CA PRO A 50 -9.34 -9.13 -3.96
C PRO A 50 -9.09 -9.81 -5.31
N GLY A 51 -9.42 -11.09 -5.42
CA GLY A 51 -9.57 -11.73 -6.73
C GLY A 51 -10.77 -11.13 -7.46
N SER A 52 -10.83 -11.35 -8.78
CA SER A 52 -11.86 -10.88 -9.73
C SER A 52 -13.33 -11.00 -9.26
N GLN A 53 -13.61 -11.82 -8.23
CA GLN A 53 -14.96 -12.12 -7.75
C GLN A 53 -15.47 -11.28 -6.56
N LYS A 54 -14.70 -10.35 -5.98
CA LYS A 54 -15.20 -9.53 -4.84
C LYS A 54 -15.34 -8.05 -5.17
N THR A 55 -16.53 -7.53 -4.85
CA THR A 55 -16.97 -6.12 -4.89
C THR A 55 -16.28 -5.23 -3.85
N SER A 56 -15.05 -5.53 -3.45
CA SER A 56 -14.27 -4.58 -2.68
C SER A 56 -14.02 -3.37 -3.56
N THR A 57 -14.66 -2.24 -3.23
CA THR A 57 -14.46 -0.98 -3.94
C THR A 57 -12.96 -0.68 -3.96
N ILE A 58 -12.43 -0.32 -5.12
CA ILE A 58 -11.00 -0.01 -5.33
C ILE A 58 -10.50 0.95 -4.24
N ASN A 59 -11.33 1.93 -3.84
CA ASN A 59 -11.03 2.84 -2.72
C ASN A 59 -10.76 2.13 -1.38
N HIS A 60 -11.48 1.06 -1.06
CA HIS A 60 -11.25 0.27 0.14
C HIS A 60 -9.88 -0.42 0.10
N GLN A 61 -9.47 -0.94 -1.06
CA GLN A 61 -8.15 -1.56 -1.23
C GLN A 61 -7.02 -0.55 -1.05
N TYR A 62 -7.17 0.63 -1.65
CA TYR A 62 -6.21 1.73 -1.49
C TYR A 62 -6.11 2.15 -0.01
N SER A 63 -7.23 2.30 0.69
CA SER A 63 -7.24 2.62 2.13
C SER A 63 -6.58 1.54 2.99
N GLN A 64 -6.86 0.26 2.72
CA GLN A 64 -6.21 -0.87 3.42
C GLN A 64 -4.71 -0.91 3.15
N MET A 65 -4.29 -0.63 1.92
CA MET A 65 -2.88 -0.59 1.55
C MET A 65 -2.12 0.50 2.32
N ARG A 66 -2.68 1.71 2.41
CA ARG A 66 -2.11 2.81 3.21
C ARG A 66 -1.97 2.44 4.68
N LYS A 67 -2.99 1.79 5.25
CA LYS A 67 -2.95 1.31 6.65
C LYS A 67 -1.86 0.27 6.87
N ASN A 68 -1.75 -0.71 5.98
CA ASN A 68 -0.73 -1.75 6.09
C ASN A 68 0.68 -1.19 5.93
N LEU A 69 0.90 -0.29 4.97
CA LEU A 69 2.19 0.38 4.78
C LEU A 69 2.60 1.18 6.03
N ARG A 70 1.69 2.00 6.57
CA ARG A 70 1.92 2.73 7.84
C ARG A 70 2.20 1.77 9.01
N ALA A 71 1.45 0.67 9.13
CA ALA A 71 1.66 -0.33 10.19
C ALA A 71 3.02 -1.03 10.08
N SER A 72 3.57 -1.16 8.87
CA SER A 72 4.92 -1.71 8.65
C SER A 72 6.05 -0.69 8.79
N GLY A 73 5.74 0.58 9.11
CA GLY A 73 6.73 1.66 9.20
C GLY A 73 7.11 2.27 7.85
N LEU A 74 6.35 1.98 6.79
CA LEU A 74 6.53 2.49 5.43
C LEU A 74 5.52 3.60 5.15
N GLY A 75 5.52 4.63 6.00
CA GLY A 75 4.66 5.80 5.86
C GLY A 75 4.97 6.63 4.61
N PRO A 76 4.12 7.64 4.30
CA PRO A 76 4.39 8.55 3.19
C PRO A 76 5.71 9.29 3.44
N PRO A 77 6.58 9.41 2.42
CA PRO A 77 7.90 10.00 2.58
C PRO A 77 7.85 11.43 3.12
N ASN A 78 6.80 12.22 2.86
CA ASN A 78 6.74 13.60 3.35
C ASN A 78 6.56 13.74 4.89
N GLU A 79 6.01 12.72 5.57
CA GLU A 79 5.88 12.70 7.04
C GLU A 79 6.92 11.81 7.73
N TYR A 80 7.49 10.82 7.02
CA TYR A 80 8.38 9.79 7.60
C TYR A 80 9.78 9.76 6.96
N ALA A 81 10.14 10.73 6.10
CA ALA A 81 11.44 10.81 5.42
C ALA A 81 12.64 10.76 6.38
N THR A 82 12.46 11.14 7.64
CA THR A 82 13.53 11.08 8.65
C THR A 82 13.84 9.67 9.16
N GLU A 83 12.96 8.67 8.96
CA GLU A 83 13.14 7.30 9.47
C GLU A 83 13.34 6.24 8.39
N PHE A 84 13.11 6.57 7.12
CA PHE A 84 13.37 5.66 6.01
C PHE A 84 14.89 5.56 5.75
N THR A 85 15.49 4.47 6.22
CA THR A 85 16.93 4.17 6.07
C THR A 85 17.19 3.26 4.86
N GLY A 86 16.46 3.46 3.77
CA GLY A 86 16.71 2.75 2.50
C GLY A 86 17.57 3.57 1.54
N SER A 87 18.01 2.93 0.45
CA SER A 87 18.66 3.59 -0.69
C SER A 87 17.73 4.62 -1.35
N ASP A 88 18.29 5.60 -2.07
CA ASP A 88 17.49 6.59 -2.81
C ASP A 88 16.49 5.94 -3.79
N GLU A 89 16.89 4.87 -4.47
CA GLU A 89 16.00 4.09 -5.35
C GLU A 89 14.81 3.46 -4.61
N GLN A 90 15.05 2.95 -3.39
CA GLN A 90 14.00 2.36 -2.56
C GLN A 90 13.00 3.42 -2.09
N ARG A 91 13.50 4.63 -1.83
CA ARG A 91 12.69 5.79 -1.44
C ARG A 91 11.85 6.28 -2.61
N GLU A 92 12.42 6.37 -3.81
CA GLU A 92 11.68 6.71 -5.04
C GLU A 92 10.56 5.71 -5.33
N LEU A 93 10.80 4.40 -5.18
CA LEU A 93 9.77 3.37 -5.35
C LEU A 93 8.64 3.49 -4.33
N LEU A 94 8.98 3.80 -3.08
CA LEU A 94 7.98 4.04 -2.02
C LEU A 94 7.18 5.31 -2.31
N GLU A 95 7.84 6.37 -2.78
CA GLU A 95 7.21 7.63 -3.16
C GLU A 95 6.26 7.45 -4.36
N GLU A 96 6.68 6.73 -5.39
CA GLU A 96 5.84 6.40 -6.55
C GLU A 96 4.60 5.57 -6.14
N LEU A 97 4.78 4.61 -5.23
CA LEU A 97 3.68 3.83 -4.66
C LEU A 97 2.71 4.73 -3.88
N TRP A 98 3.20 5.63 -3.04
CA TRP A 98 2.39 6.57 -2.27
C TRP A 98 1.70 7.63 -3.15
N LEU A 99 2.37 8.10 -4.20
CA LEU A 99 1.80 9.00 -5.20
C LEU A 99 0.64 8.32 -5.93
N HIS A 100 0.80 7.04 -6.28
CA HIS A 100 -0.27 6.26 -6.90
C HIS A 100 -1.41 5.97 -5.91
N LEU A 101 -1.10 5.73 -4.64
CA LEU A 101 -2.10 5.51 -3.58
C LEU A 101 -2.89 6.78 -3.24
N GLY A 102 -2.28 7.95 -3.43
CA GLY A 102 -2.75 9.25 -2.96
C GLY A 102 -2.61 9.39 -1.44
N THR A 103 -2.30 10.59 -0.97
CA THR A 103 -2.48 10.94 0.45
C THR A 103 -3.99 11.02 0.76
N ASP A 104 -4.37 10.97 2.03
CA ASP A 104 -5.78 10.90 2.46
C ASP A 104 -6.63 12.09 1.95
N ASP A 105 -5.99 13.12 1.40
CA ASP A 105 -6.58 14.35 0.85
C ASP A 105 -7.30 14.21 -0.52
N GLU A 106 -7.13 13.11 -1.27
CA GLU A 106 -7.96 12.84 -2.47
C GLU A 106 -9.21 12.01 -2.14
N GLY A 107 -9.72 12.20 -0.93
CA GLY A 107 -10.98 11.65 -0.44
C GLY A 107 -11.97 12.76 -0.15
N GLU A 108 -12.45 13.45 -1.18
CA GLU A 108 -13.73 14.16 -1.11
C GLU A 108 -14.85 13.11 -0.95
N THR A 109 -15.03 12.61 0.28
CA THR A 109 -16.34 12.29 0.84
C THR A 109 -16.28 12.44 2.36
N PRO A 110 -17.06 13.36 2.95
CA PRO A 110 -17.29 13.41 4.39
C PRO A 110 -18.18 12.23 4.77
N TYR A 111 -17.59 11.07 5.07
CA TYR A 111 -18.30 10.08 5.88
C TYR A 111 -18.03 10.38 7.35
N GLY A 112 -18.65 11.47 7.78
CA GLY A 112 -18.70 11.93 9.16
C GLY A 112 -19.91 12.85 9.30
N GLY A 113 -21.10 12.28 9.39
CA GLY A 113 -22.31 13.07 9.58
C GLY A 113 -23.66 12.37 9.48
N ASP A 114 -23.77 11.07 9.75
CA ASP A 114 -25.06 10.52 10.20
C ASP A 114 -24.91 10.15 11.68
N VAL A 115 -24.98 11.18 12.52
CA VAL A 115 -25.30 11.04 13.94
C VAL A 115 -26.23 12.18 14.31
N GLY A 116 -27.52 11.95 14.11
CA GLY A 116 -28.62 12.47 14.93
C GLY A 116 -28.91 13.97 14.87
N ARG A 117 -30.05 14.32 14.24
CA ARG A 117 -31.05 15.18 14.88
C ARG A 117 -32.45 14.88 14.37
#